data_AF-A0AAU6XK59-F1
#
_entry.id   AF-A0AAU6XK59-F1
#
_cell.length_a   1.000
_cell.length_b   1.000
_cell.length_c   1.000
_cell.angle_alpha   90.00
_cell.angle_beta   90.00
_cell.angle_gamma   90.00
#
_symmetry.space_group_name_H-M   'P 1'
#
loop_
_entity.id
_entity.type
_entity.pdbx_description
1 polymer ?
#
loop_
_entity_poly.entity_id
_entity_poly.type
_entity_poly.pdbx_seq_one_letter_code
_entity_poly.pdbx_strand_id
1 'polypeptide(L)'
;MADGKRKFFALTYDAKGFIFSLVILAVVLSGGWIGYSQIFTKGLERLPDKVCDGAVSKEFAIDLLPPARSAKDDSEGGRGRRGDGDFVFSCGVYTSNDSILSGYVRMGHASVEEWAGHYDADSSRKSVQVSSDGLSALARLDDDGGTSSVYVPCFFGKAESYEKASLHVLVADASVIGESRLTGAELRQAVTDFAYQLAKRAYAQGECDQGVDFPARLPRYREAKQD
;
A
#
# COMPACT_ATOMS: atom_id res chain seq x y z
N MET A 1 34.29 65.72 38.72
CA MET A 1 34.08 64.40 39.37
C MET A 1 32.73 63.90 38.88
N ALA A 2 32.52 62.77 38.20
CA ALA A 2 33.38 61.64 37.84
C ALA A 2 33.01 61.17 36.42
N ASP A 3 34.03 60.74 35.68
CA ASP A 3 34.00 60.26 34.29
C ASP A 3 33.66 58.76 34.28
N GLY A 4 32.44 58.42 33.81
CA GLY A 4 31.93 57.05 33.74
C GLY A 4 32.20 56.41 32.39
N LYS A 5 33.43 55.95 32.17
CA LYS A 5 33.82 55.21 30.95
C LYS A 5 33.04 53.89 30.82
N ARG A 6 32.03 53.87 29.96
CA ARG A 6 31.44 52.64 29.44
C ARG A 6 32.47 51.94 28.57
N LYS A 7 33.04 50.83 29.08
CA LYS A 7 33.84 49.91 28.27
C LYS A 7 32.90 49.20 27.29
N PHE A 8 32.81 49.71 26.07
CA PHE A 8 32.35 48.92 24.94
C PHE A 8 33.35 47.79 24.73
N PHE A 9 32.94 46.56 25.02
CA PHE A 9 33.67 45.36 24.61
C PHE A 9 33.68 45.32 23.08
N ALA A 10 34.69 45.94 22.48
CA ALA A 10 35.03 45.69 21.09
C ALA A 10 35.62 44.28 21.01
N LEU A 11 34.76 43.30 20.75
CA LEU A 11 35.19 41.99 20.26
C LEU A 11 35.82 42.23 18.88
N THR A 12 37.13 42.47 18.83
CA THR A 12 37.91 42.29 17.61
C THR A 12 37.97 40.80 17.33
N TYR A 13 36.88 40.25 16.80
CA TYR A 13 36.84 38.90 16.28
C TYR A 13 37.63 38.92 14.97
N ASP A 14 38.78 38.24 14.94
CA ASP A 14 39.52 38.02 13.70
C ASP A 14 38.55 37.42 12.68
N ALA A 15 38.43 38.04 11.50
CA ALA A 15 37.56 37.57 10.43
C ALA A 15 37.80 36.09 10.11
N LYS A 16 39.04 35.61 10.31
CA LYS A 16 39.39 34.19 10.21
C LYS A 16 38.70 33.31 11.25
N GLY A 17 38.60 33.78 12.50
CA GLY A 17 37.89 33.08 13.57
C GLY A 17 36.38 33.02 13.35
N PHE A 18 35.79 34.09 12.80
CA PHE A 18 34.37 34.10 12.43
C PHE A 18 34.07 33.14 11.30
N ILE A 19 34.90 33.13 10.24
CA ILE A 19 34.77 32.20 9.12
C ILE A 19 34.92 30.75 9.61
N PHE A 20 35.92 30.47 10.47
CA PHE A 20 36.12 29.13 11.01
C PHE A 20 34.92 28.65 11.85
N SER A 21 34.34 29.53 12.67
CA SER A 21 33.12 29.23 13.43
C SER A 21 31.92 28.93 12.51
N LEU A 22 31.74 29.69 11.44
CA LEU A 22 30.68 29.45 10.45
C LEU A 22 30.88 28.12 9.72
N VAL A 23 32.12 27.77 9.36
CA VAL A 23 32.43 26.48 8.72
C VAL A 23 32.10 25.32 9.66
N ILE A 24 32.50 25.40 10.93
CA ILE A 24 32.14 24.37 11.93
C ILE A 24 30.63 24.24 12.07
N LEU A 25 29.92 25.38 12.20
CA LEU A 25 28.46 25.37 12.30
C LEU A 25 27.82 24.73 11.06
N ALA A 26 28.27 25.08 9.87
CA ALA A 26 27.77 24.51 8.62
C ALA A 26 28.02 22.99 8.55
N VAL A 27 29.18 22.51 9.00
CA VAL A 27 29.51 21.07 9.06
C VAL A 27 28.62 20.35 10.09
N VAL A 28 28.42 20.92 11.27
CA VAL A 28 27.55 20.32 12.30
C VAL A 28 26.09 20.27 11.85
N LEU A 29 25.58 21.35 11.25
CA LEU A 29 24.21 21.40 10.74
C LEU A 29 23.99 20.42 9.59
N SER A 30 24.92 20.35 8.62
CA SER A 30 24.84 19.41 7.51
C SER A 30 25.00 17.95 7.97
N GLY A 31 25.96 17.65 8.84
CA GLY A 31 26.14 16.33 9.42
C GLY A 31 24.93 15.89 10.26
N GLY A 32 24.38 16.81 11.06
CA GLY A 32 23.17 16.59 11.84
C GLY A 32 21.95 16.32 10.96
N TRP A 33 21.77 17.08 9.89
CA TRP A 33 20.70 16.87 8.91
C TRP A 33 20.81 15.51 8.20
N ILE A 34 22.02 15.16 7.72
CA ILE A 34 22.27 13.88 7.05
C ILE A 34 22.01 12.71 8.01
N GLY A 35 22.56 12.77 9.24
CA GLY A 35 22.32 11.74 10.25
C GLY A 35 20.84 11.60 10.62
N TYR A 36 20.15 12.73 10.78
CA TYR A 36 18.71 12.75 11.05
C TYR A 36 17.91 12.07 9.93
N SER A 37 18.14 12.46 8.67
CA SER A 37 17.41 11.88 7.53
C SER A 37 17.59 10.37 7.43
N GLN A 38 18.82 9.85 7.57
CA GLN A 38 19.11 8.42 7.44
C GLN A 38 18.45 7.58 8.54
N ILE A 39 18.33 8.12 9.76
CA ILE A 39 17.78 7.39 10.90
C ILE A 39 16.24 7.46 10.89
N PHE A 40 15.68 8.63 10.57
CA PHE A 40 14.27 8.93 10.83
C PHE A 40 13.35 8.90 9.61
N THR A 41 13.86 8.75 8.39
CA THR A 41 12.97 8.71 7.20
C THR A 41 13.05 7.41 6.41
N LYS A 42 13.96 6.50 6.77
CA LYS A 42 14.28 5.31 5.99
C LYS A 42 13.66 3.99 6.47
N GLY A 43 12.51 4.07 7.13
CA GLY A 43 11.84 2.92 7.74
C GLY A 43 11.37 1.90 6.71
N LEU A 44 10.82 2.37 5.58
CA LEU A 44 10.31 1.52 4.49
C LEU A 44 11.44 0.84 3.72
N GLU A 45 12.59 1.50 3.56
CA GLU A 45 13.77 0.98 2.88
C GLU A 45 14.43 -0.20 3.61
N ARG A 46 14.12 -0.37 4.90
CA ARG A 46 14.57 -1.50 5.74
C ARG A 46 13.68 -2.73 5.63
N LEU A 47 12.52 -2.63 4.96
CA LEU A 47 11.69 -3.80 4.68
C LEU A 47 12.47 -4.80 3.80
N PRO A 48 12.13 -6.10 3.85
CA PRO A 48 12.63 -7.06 2.87
C PRO A 48 12.24 -6.63 1.45
N ASP A 49 13.04 -6.99 0.43
CA ASP A 49 12.77 -6.62 -0.98
C ASP A 49 11.38 -7.07 -1.46
N LYS A 50 10.84 -8.12 -0.83
CA LYS A 50 9.46 -8.57 -0.99
C LYS A 50 8.78 -8.63 0.37
N VAL A 51 7.63 -7.97 0.48
CA VAL A 51 6.73 -7.97 1.64
C VAL A 51 5.48 -8.80 1.35
N CYS A 52 4.63 -9.00 2.35
CA CYS A 52 3.37 -9.73 2.19
C CYS A 52 3.59 -11.17 1.69
N ASP A 53 4.52 -11.90 2.32
CA ASP A 53 4.89 -13.26 1.89
C ASP A 53 5.24 -13.34 0.39
N GLY A 54 5.96 -12.34 -0.11
CA GLY A 54 6.38 -12.33 -1.51
C GLY A 54 5.42 -11.68 -2.50
N ALA A 55 4.20 -11.32 -2.09
CA ALA A 55 3.18 -10.80 -2.99
C ALA A 55 3.54 -9.41 -3.56
N VAL A 56 4.19 -8.56 -2.76
CA VAL A 56 4.37 -7.14 -3.07
C VAL A 56 5.85 -6.77 -2.93
N SER A 57 6.35 -5.89 -3.80
CA SER A 57 7.71 -5.38 -3.67
C SER A 57 7.80 -4.29 -2.61
N LYS A 58 8.97 -4.16 -1.99
CA LYS A 58 9.27 -3.03 -1.09
C LYS A 58 9.05 -1.68 -1.77
N GLU A 59 9.47 -1.56 -3.03
CA GLU A 59 9.38 -0.32 -3.81
C GLU A 59 7.93 0.15 -3.93
N PHE A 60 6.99 -0.79 -4.08
CA PHE A 60 5.57 -0.48 -4.10
C PHE A 60 5.11 0.18 -2.80
N ALA A 61 5.54 -0.34 -1.64
CA ALA A 61 5.22 0.26 -0.34
C ALA A 61 5.90 1.64 -0.17
N ILE A 62 7.13 1.82 -0.67
CA ILE A 62 7.85 3.10 -0.65
C ILE A 62 7.12 4.16 -1.49
N ASP A 63 6.61 3.78 -2.66
CA ASP A 63 5.92 4.70 -3.56
C ASP A 63 4.55 5.13 -3.00
N LEU A 64 3.88 4.25 -2.27
CA LEU A 64 2.54 4.48 -1.74
C LEU A 64 2.53 5.16 -0.36
N LEU A 65 3.37 4.70 0.58
CA LEU A 65 3.35 5.14 1.97
C LEU A 65 4.31 6.31 2.25
N PRO A 66 3.95 7.24 3.14
CA PRO A 66 4.83 8.35 3.50
C PRO A 66 6.15 7.86 4.12
N PRO A 67 7.25 8.64 4.01
CA PRO A 67 8.49 8.32 4.72
C PRO A 67 8.23 8.15 6.22
N ALA A 68 8.82 7.11 6.82
CA ALA A 68 8.62 6.77 8.22
C ALA A 68 9.93 6.38 8.89
N ARG A 69 9.98 6.42 10.23
CA ARG A 69 11.17 6.04 11.01
C ARG A 69 11.40 4.55 11.02
N SER A 70 10.31 3.80 11.05
CA SER A 70 10.28 2.34 10.94
C SER A 70 9.05 1.92 10.15
N ALA A 71 9.17 0.78 9.49
CA ALA A 71 8.05 0.06 8.92
C ALA A 71 8.18 -1.43 9.27
N LYS A 72 7.05 -2.12 9.35
CA LYS A 72 6.95 -3.57 9.53
C LYS A 72 5.95 -4.10 8.53
N ASP A 73 6.27 -5.21 7.87
CA ASP A 73 5.25 -6.01 7.21
C ASP A 73 4.75 -7.12 8.15
N ASP A 74 3.46 -7.40 8.04
CA ASP A 74 2.81 -8.51 8.71
C ASP A 74 1.97 -9.23 7.66
N SER A 75 2.08 -10.55 7.61
CA SER A 75 1.29 -11.35 6.69
C SER A 75 0.88 -12.62 7.39
N GLU A 76 -0.42 -12.88 7.39
CA GLU A 76 -0.97 -14.12 7.89
C GLU A 76 -1.68 -14.81 6.74
N GLY A 77 -1.43 -16.10 6.56
CA GLY A 77 -2.01 -16.81 5.43
C GLY A 77 -1.86 -18.31 5.56
N GLY A 78 -2.83 -19.04 5.03
CA GLY A 78 -2.74 -20.49 4.88
C GLY A 78 -3.43 -21.31 5.97
N ARG A 79 -4.57 -20.87 6.48
CA ARG A 79 -5.49 -21.77 7.21
C ARG A 79 -6.78 -21.89 6.42
N GLY A 80 -6.92 -23.00 5.72
CA GLY A 80 -8.12 -23.38 4.96
C GLY A 80 -7.76 -24.51 4.01
N ARG A 81 -8.45 -25.64 4.10
CA ARG A 81 -8.31 -26.69 3.08
C ARG A 81 -8.99 -26.21 1.80
N ARG A 82 -8.55 -26.76 0.67
CA ARG A 82 -9.19 -26.58 -0.64
C ARG A 82 -10.73 -26.70 -0.55
N GLY A 83 -11.44 -25.63 -0.91
CA GLY A 83 -12.91 -25.62 -0.94
C GLY A 83 -13.62 -25.53 0.41
N ASP A 84 -12.92 -25.23 1.51
CA ASP A 84 -13.51 -25.16 2.87
C ASP A 84 -14.15 -23.79 3.18
N GLY A 85 -14.08 -22.82 2.26
CA GLY A 85 -14.58 -21.45 2.46
C GLY A 85 -13.80 -20.62 3.49
N ASP A 86 -13.04 -21.26 4.37
CA ASP A 86 -12.28 -20.66 5.47
C ASP A 86 -10.90 -20.10 5.04
N PHE A 87 -10.54 -20.16 3.76
CA PHE A 87 -9.26 -19.62 3.30
C PHE A 87 -9.22 -18.10 3.43
N VAL A 88 -8.27 -17.63 4.24
CA VAL A 88 -7.94 -16.22 4.42
C VAL A 88 -6.44 -16.01 4.26
N PHE A 89 -6.08 -14.98 3.48
CA PHE A 89 -4.71 -14.44 3.37
C PHE A 89 -4.76 -12.94 3.65
N SER A 90 -4.03 -12.45 4.63
CA SER A 90 -3.95 -11.03 4.97
C SER A 90 -2.52 -10.53 4.86
N CYS A 91 -2.39 -9.26 4.52
CA CYS A 91 -1.15 -8.51 4.63
C CYS A 91 -1.39 -7.11 5.17
N GLY A 92 -0.48 -6.62 5.98
CA GLY A 92 -0.35 -5.21 6.33
C GLY A 92 1.09 -4.73 6.28
N VAL A 93 1.30 -3.51 5.82
CA VAL A 93 2.53 -2.74 5.98
C VAL A 93 2.22 -1.56 6.90
N TYR A 94 2.86 -1.54 8.06
CA TYR A 94 2.61 -0.60 9.14
C TYR A 94 3.80 0.33 9.29
N THR A 95 3.54 1.63 9.33
CA THR A 95 4.58 2.64 9.54
C THR A 95 4.52 3.22 10.96
N SER A 96 5.62 3.81 11.42
CA SER A 96 5.69 4.50 12.72
C SER A 96 4.81 5.76 12.83
N ASN A 97 4.25 6.23 11.72
CA ASN A 97 3.44 7.44 11.65
C ASN A 97 1.95 7.09 11.47
N ASP A 98 1.55 5.91 11.93
CA ASP A 98 0.18 5.39 11.88
C ASP A 98 -0.43 5.26 10.47
N SER A 99 0.39 5.33 9.43
CA SER A 99 -0.03 5.01 8.06
C SER A 99 0.09 3.51 7.83
N ILE A 100 -1.00 2.91 7.34
CA ILE A 100 -1.16 1.46 7.19
C ILE A 100 -1.64 1.20 5.76
N LEU A 101 -0.88 0.39 5.01
CA LEU A 101 -1.39 -0.26 3.80
C LEU A 101 -1.79 -1.67 4.17
N SER A 102 -3.05 -2.03 4.03
CA SER A 102 -3.51 -3.38 4.38
C SER A 102 -4.43 -3.96 3.33
N GLY A 103 -4.51 -5.28 3.34
CA GLY A 103 -5.46 -6.01 2.54
C GLY A 103 -5.62 -7.42 3.00
N TYR A 104 -6.73 -8.02 2.62
CA TYR A 104 -7.04 -9.41 2.91
C TYR A 104 -7.77 -10.02 1.72
N VAL A 105 -7.55 -11.31 1.53
CA VAL A 105 -8.17 -12.13 0.52
C VAL A 105 -8.96 -13.21 1.22
N ARG A 106 -10.21 -13.35 0.82
CA ARG A 106 -11.12 -14.37 1.34
C ARG A 106 -11.71 -15.17 0.21
N MET A 107 -11.94 -16.45 0.48
CA MET A 107 -12.74 -17.30 -0.38
C MET A 107 -14.23 -17.10 -0.08
N GLY A 108 -15.08 -17.16 -1.10
CA GLY A 108 -16.52 -17.09 -0.92
C GLY A 108 -17.30 -17.64 -2.10
N HIS A 109 -18.61 -17.39 -2.06
CA HIS A 109 -19.57 -17.72 -3.10
C HIS A 109 -20.39 -16.47 -3.42
N ALA A 110 -19.91 -15.66 -4.35
CA ALA A 110 -20.63 -14.50 -4.83
C ALA A 110 -20.46 -14.39 -6.34
N SER A 111 -21.54 -14.06 -7.03
CA SER A 111 -21.48 -13.56 -8.41
C SER A 111 -20.75 -12.22 -8.47
N VAL A 112 -20.33 -11.80 -9.67
CA VAL A 112 -19.69 -10.49 -9.86
C VAL A 112 -20.68 -9.38 -9.49
N GLU A 113 -21.96 -9.56 -9.80
CA GLU A 113 -23.02 -8.60 -9.52
C GLU A 113 -23.30 -8.47 -8.02
N GLU A 114 -23.36 -9.59 -7.27
CA GLU A 114 -23.52 -9.57 -5.81
C GLU A 114 -22.31 -8.92 -5.12
N TRP A 115 -21.10 -9.21 -5.60
CA TRP A 115 -19.88 -8.58 -5.10
C TRP A 115 -19.87 -7.08 -5.37
N ALA A 116 -20.11 -6.65 -6.62
CA ALA A 116 -20.12 -5.23 -6.98
C ALA A 116 -21.23 -4.47 -6.23
N GLY A 117 -22.42 -5.06 -6.14
CA GLY A 117 -23.57 -4.51 -5.42
C GLY A 117 -23.29 -4.27 -3.93
N HIS A 118 -22.38 -5.02 -3.30
CA HIS A 118 -21.97 -4.76 -1.92
C HIS A 118 -21.30 -3.39 -1.74
N TYR A 119 -20.57 -2.91 -2.75
CA TYR A 119 -19.85 -1.63 -2.71
C TYR A 119 -20.73 -0.46 -3.12
N ASP A 120 -21.77 -0.71 -3.93
CA ASP A 120 -22.75 0.29 -4.38
C ASP A 120 -24.02 0.35 -3.50
N ALA A 121 -24.12 -0.50 -2.48
CA ALA A 121 -25.30 -0.61 -1.60
C ALA A 121 -25.67 0.69 -0.86
N ASP A 122 -24.75 1.65 -0.79
CA ASP A 122 -24.96 2.98 -0.24
C ASP A 122 -24.78 4.00 -1.38
N SER A 123 -25.87 4.67 -1.75
CA SER A 123 -25.91 5.60 -2.90
C SER A 123 -25.00 6.83 -2.74
N SER A 124 -24.45 7.06 -1.54
CA SER A 124 -23.41 8.06 -1.30
C SER A 124 -22.01 7.60 -1.73
N ARG A 125 -21.82 6.29 -1.91
CA ARG A 125 -20.55 5.64 -2.25
C ARG A 125 -20.54 5.32 -3.73
N LYS A 126 -19.90 6.17 -4.52
CA LYS A 126 -19.67 5.87 -5.94
C LYS A 126 -18.44 4.98 -6.07
N SER A 127 -18.55 3.88 -6.81
CA SER A 127 -17.41 3.07 -7.20
C SER A 127 -17.04 3.30 -8.67
N VAL A 128 -15.81 2.98 -9.03
CA VAL A 128 -15.39 2.86 -10.43
C VAL A 128 -14.88 1.44 -10.64
N GLN A 129 -15.32 0.79 -11.70
CA GLN A 129 -15.00 -0.60 -12.01
C GLN A 129 -14.16 -0.72 -13.28
N VAL A 130 -13.26 -1.70 -13.29
CA VAL A 130 -12.54 -2.17 -14.45
C VAL A 130 -12.59 -3.70 -14.50
N SER A 131 -12.52 -4.27 -15.69
CA SER A 131 -12.48 -5.72 -15.87
C SER A 131 -11.57 -6.12 -17.03
N SER A 132 -10.94 -7.28 -16.92
CA SER A 132 -10.12 -7.91 -17.96
C SER A 132 -10.10 -9.42 -17.74
N ASP A 133 -10.31 -10.20 -18.80
CA ASP A 133 -10.10 -11.66 -18.78
C ASP A 133 -10.81 -12.41 -17.64
N GLY A 134 -12.04 -11.96 -17.31
CA GLY A 134 -12.85 -12.56 -16.24
C GLY A 134 -12.49 -12.09 -14.82
N LEU A 135 -11.48 -11.22 -14.68
CA LEU A 135 -11.16 -10.51 -13.46
C LEU A 135 -11.91 -9.19 -13.41
N SER A 136 -12.39 -8.83 -12.23
CA SER A 136 -13.01 -7.52 -11.99
C SER A 136 -12.33 -6.82 -10.83
N ALA A 137 -12.22 -5.51 -10.91
CA ALA A 137 -11.70 -4.70 -9.82
C ALA A 137 -12.49 -3.41 -9.70
N LEU A 138 -12.69 -2.95 -8.48
CA LEU A 138 -13.37 -1.68 -8.19
C LEU A 138 -12.60 -0.89 -7.14
N ALA A 139 -12.77 0.43 -7.20
CA ALA A 139 -12.26 1.34 -6.20
C ALA A 139 -13.36 2.34 -5.81
N ARG A 140 -13.42 2.66 -4.51
CA ARG A 140 -14.37 3.65 -3.99
C ARG A 140 -13.88 5.06 -4.27
N LEU A 141 -14.77 5.93 -4.75
CA LEU A 141 -14.45 7.30 -5.15
C LEU A 141 -14.50 8.30 -3.99
N ASP A 142 -15.25 7.98 -2.95
CA ASP A 142 -15.64 8.83 -1.82
C ASP A 142 -14.76 8.67 -0.58
N ASP A 143 -13.81 7.73 -0.60
CA ASP A 143 -12.97 7.38 0.53
C ASP A 143 -11.56 7.97 0.38
N ASP A 144 -11.19 8.87 1.30
CA ASP A 144 -9.84 9.44 1.38
C ASP A 144 -8.77 8.36 1.66
N GLY A 145 -9.16 7.22 2.23
CA GLY A 145 -8.29 6.07 2.49
C GLY A 145 -8.09 5.13 1.29
N GLY A 146 -8.75 5.39 0.16
CA GLY A 146 -8.58 4.58 -1.05
C GLY A 146 -8.92 3.10 -0.85
N THR A 147 -10.17 2.77 -0.54
CA THR A 147 -10.62 1.36 -0.49
C THR A 147 -10.81 0.77 -1.90
N SER A 148 -10.29 -0.44 -2.10
CA SER A 148 -10.31 -1.18 -3.36
C SER A 148 -10.68 -2.65 -3.15
N SER A 149 -11.29 -3.27 -4.16
CA SER A 149 -11.58 -4.71 -4.15
C SER A 149 -11.30 -5.34 -5.51
N VAL A 150 -10.80 -6.57 -5.51
CA VAL A 150 -10.53 -7.38 -6.71
C VAL A 150 -11.23 -8.72 -6.60
N TYR A 151 -12.02 -9.04 -7.61
CA TYR A 151 -12.74 -10.29 -7.80
C TYR A 151 -11.94 -11.21 -8.75
N VAL A 152 -11.67 -12.43 -8.30
CA VAL A 152 -11.05 -13.48 -9.09
C VAL A 152 -11.87 -14.76 -9.00
N PRO A 153 -12.37 -15.31 -10.12
CA PRO A 153 -13.04 -16.60 -10.09
C PRO A 153 -12.05 -17.71 -9.71
N CYS A 154 -12.45 -18.60 -8.80
CA CYS A 154 -11.66 -19.74 -8.34
C CYS A 154 -12.51 -21.01 -8.39
N PHE A 155 -12.09 -21.99 -9.16
CA PHE A 155 -12.82 -23.25 -9.29
C PHE A 155 -12.01 -24.40 -8.71
N PHE A 156 -12.72 -25.34 -8.08
CA PHE A 156 -12.13 -26.60 -7.62
C PHE A 156 -12.74 -27.77 -8.39
N GLY A 157 -11.89 -28.62 -8.96
CA GLY A 157 -12.32 -29.87 -9.62
C GLY A 157 -11.85 -29.97 -11.06
N LYS A 158 -11.65 -31.21 -11.53
CA LYS A 158 -11.30 -31.49 -12.92
C LYS A 158 -12.52 -31.26 -13.80
N ALA A 159 -12.31 -30.63 -14.95
CA ALA A 159 -13.32 -30.21 -15.94
C ALA A 159 -14.23 -31.33 -16.50
N GLU A 160 -14.06 -32.59 -16.09
CA GLU A 160 -14.81 -33.74 -16.59
C GLU A 160 -16.24 -33.84 -16.04
N SER A 161 -16.60 -33.10 -14.99
CA SER A 161 -18.01 -32.94 -14.59
C SER A 161 -18.33 -31.48 -14.29
N TYR A 162 -18.82 -30.76 -15.31
CA TYR A 162 -19.36 -29.40 -15.19
C TYR A 162 -20.39 -29.26 -14.04
N GLU A 163 -21.04 -30.35 -13.63
CA GLU A 163 -22.04 -30.37 -12.55
C GLU A 163 -21.49 -30.24 -11.11
N LYS A 164 -20.17 -30.29 -10.88
CA LYS A 164 -19.60 -30.21 -9.51
C LYS A 164 -18.47 -29.19 -9.31
N ALA A 165 -18.17 -28.35 -10.30
CA ALA A 165 -17.36 -27.17 -10.03
C ALA A 165 -18.22 -26.15 -9.27
N SER A 166 -18.23 -26.23 -7.93
CA SER A 166 -18.78 -25.14 -7.13
C SER A 166 -17.95 -23.89 -7.43
N LEU A 167 -18.60 -22.88 -8.01
CA LEU A 167 -18.00 -21.57 -8.24
C LEU A 167 -17.62 -21.00 -6.88
N HIS A 168 -16.32 -20.95 -6.62
CA HIS A 168 -15.77 -20.14 -5.56
C HIS A 168 -15.22 -18.86 -6.18
N VAL A 169 -15.06 -17.85 -5.35
CA VAL A 169 -14.40 -16.61 -5.72
C VAL A 169 -13.35 -16.30 -4.67
N LEU A 170 -12.23 -15.75 -5.11
CA LEU A 170 -11.30 -15.02 -4.26
C LEU A 170 -11.61 -13.53 -4.39
N VAL A 171 -11.97 -12.92 -3.26
CA VAL A 171 -12.16 -11.47 -3.16
C VAL A 171 -11.01 -10.91 -2.35
N ALA A 172 -10.21 -10.04 -2.96
CA ALA A 172 -9.12 -9.33 -2.32
C ALA A 172 -9.54 -7.89 -2.05
N ASP A 173 -9.68 -7.54 -0.78
CA ASP A 173 -10.00 -6.21 -0.30
C ASP A 173 -8.73 -5.53 0.19
N ALA A 174 -8.54 -4.25 -0.15
CA ALA A 174 -7.41 -3.47 0.32
C ALA A 174 -7.79 -2.02 0.62
N SER A 175 -7.05 -1.41 1.53
CA SER A 175 -7.19 0.00 1.89
C SER A 175 -5.88 0.58 2.38
N VAL A 176 -5.82 1.92 2.37
CA VAL A 176 -4.82 2.68 3.11
C VAL A 176 -5.53 3.42 4.25
N ILE A 177 -4.97 3.34 5.45
CA ILE A 177 -5.42 4.11 6.61
C ILE A 177 -4.32 5.10 6.95
N GLY A 178 -4.67 6.36 7.17
CA GLY A 178 -3.72 7.43 7.48
C GLY A 178 -3.21 8.15 6.23
N GLU A 179 -2.01 8.72 6.32
CA GLU A 179 -1.41 9.47 5.21
C GLU A 179 -0.91 8.54 4.10
N SER A 180 -0.97 9.03 2.85
CA SER A 180 -0.38 8.38 1.69
C SER A 180 0.32 9.42 0.82
N ARG A 181 1.31 8.97 0.04
CA ARG A 181 2.01 9.85 -0.92
C ARG A 181 1.16 10.15 -2.16
N LEU A 182 0.28 9.22 -2.51
CA LEU A 182 -0.61 9.32 -3.66
C LEU A 182 -1.98 9.81 -3.24
N THR A 183 -2.73 10.44 -4.13
CA THR A 183 -4.10 10.89 -3.85
C THR A 183 -5.04 10.62 -5.03
N GLY A 184 -6.35 10.69 -4.79
CA GLY A 184 -7.37 10.59 -5.81
C GLY A 184 -7.24 9.34 -6.68
N ALA A 185 -7.19 9.51 -8.01
CA ALA A 185 -7.13 8.40 -8.95
C ALA A 185 -5.85 7.56 -8.87
N GLU A 186 -4.72 8.15 -8.47
CA GLU A 186 -3.44 7.43 -8.35
C GLU A 186 -3.44 6.53 -7.12
N LEU A 187 -3.94 7.05 -6.00
CA LEU A 187 -4.13 6.27 -4.78
C LEU A 187 -5.05 5.08 -5.05
N ARG A 188 -6.21 5.31 -5.67
CA ARG A 188 -7.16 4.25 -6.05
C ARG A 188 -6.51 3.18 -6.91
N GLN A 189 -5.75 3.59 -7.93
CA GLN A 189 -5.07 2.62 -8.78
C GLN A 189 -4.02 1.82 -8.00
N ALA A 190 -3.22 2.49 -7.17
CA ALA A 190 -2.21 1.81 -6.37
C ALA A 190 -2.86 0.80 -5.42
N VAL A 191 -3.90 1.18 -4.67
CA VAL A 191 -4.55 0.24 -3.74
C VAL A 191 -5.22 -0.92 -4.48
N THR A 192 -5.80 -0.70 -5.66
CA THR A 192 -6.28 -1.79 -6.53
C THR A 192 -5.13 -2.69 -7.00
N ASP A 193 -4.00 -2.13 -7.40
CA ASP A 193 -2.82 -2.91 -7.81
C ASP A 193 -2.29 -3.75 -6.63
N PHE A 194 -2.34 -3.22 -5.41
CA PHE A 194 -1.99 -3.95 -4.19
C PHE A 194 -2.95 -5.13 -3.97
N ALA A 195 -4.27 -4.88 -3.98
CA ALA A 195 -5.29 -5.93 -3.88
C ALA A 195 -5.11 -7.01 -4.97
N TYR A 196 -4.76 -6.60 -6.18
CA TYR A 196 -4.50 -7.49 -7.30
C TYR A 196 -3.30 -8.42 -7.06
N GLN A 197 -2.19 -7.89 -6.53
CA GLN A 197 -1.04 -8.72 -6.18
C GLN A 197 -1.35 -9.69 -5.04
N LEU A 198 -2.12 -9.25 -4.03
CA LEU A 198 -2.59 -10.16 -2.97
C LEU A 198 -3.48 -11.27 -3.54
N ALA A 199 -4.42 -10.92 -4.44
CA ALA A 199 -5.29 -11.89 -5.11
C ALA A 199 -4.49 -12.93 -5.89
N LYS A 200 -3.46 -12.50 -6.63
CA LYS A 200 -2.56 -13.39 -7.38
C LYS A 200 -1.78 -14.33 -6.46
N ARG A 201 -1.25 -13.82 -5.34
CA ARG A 201 -0.57 -14.65 -4.33
C ARG A 201 -1.53 -15.68 -3.72
N ALA A 202 -2.70 -15.22 -3.30
CA ALA A 202 -3.74 -16.05 -2.73
C ALA A 202 -4.27 -17.10 -3.71
N TYR A 203 -4.42 -16.78 -5.00
CA TYR A 203 -4.82 -17.73 -6.04
C TYR A 203 -3.82 -18.88 -6.18
N ALA A 204 -2.52 -18.57 -6.13
CA ALA A 204 -1.47 -19.57 -6.16
C ALA A 204 -1.44 -20.43 -4.88
N GLN A 205 -1.69 -19.83 -3.71
CA GLN A 205 -1.72 -20.56 -2.43
C GLN A 205 -3.00 -21.39 -2.23
N GLY A 206 -4.14 -20.90 -2.73
CA GLY A 206 -5.45 -21.51 -2.58
C GLY A 206 -5.71 -22.68 -3.53
N GLU A 207 -4.72 -23.07 -4.35
CA GLU A 207 -4.81 -24.17 -5.32
C GLU A 207 -6.03 -24.06 -6.25
N CYS A 208 -6.32 -22.85 -6.76
CA CYS A 208 -7.38 -22.65 -7.74
C CYS A 208 -6.99 -23.35 -9.07
N ASP A 209 -7.82 -24.29 -9.54
CA ASP A 209 -7.45 -25.30 -10.53
C ASP A 209 -7.55 -24.87 -12.01
N GLN A 210 -8.16 -23.71 -12.31
CA GLN A 210 -8.60 -23.37 -13.69
C GLN A 210 -7.75 -22.35 -14.47
N GLY A 211 -6.52 -22.06 -14.05
CA GLY A 211 -5.57 -21.37 -14.93
C GLY A 211 -6.10 -20.01 -15.42
N VAL A 212 -6.77 -19.25 -14.55
CA VAL A 212 -7.09 -17.85 -14.83
C VAL A 212 -5.76 -17.17 -15.18
N ASP A 213 -5.67 -16.64 -16.40
CA ASP A 213 -4.47 -15.95 -16.82
C ASP A 213 -4.49 -14.54 -16.24
N PHE A 214 -3.64 -14.32 -15.25
CA PHE A 214 -3.50 -13.01 -14.63
C PHE A 214 -2.76 -12.09 -15.60
N PRO A 215 -3.42 -11.05 -16.17
CA PRO A 215 -2.73 -10.11 -17.03
C PRO A 215 -1.55 -9.46 -16.30
N ALA A 216 -0.57 -8.94 -17.03
CA ALA A 216 0.58 -8.30 -16.37
C ALA A 216 0.17 -7.13 -15.45
N ARG A 217 -0.95 -6.47 -15.76
CA ARG A 217 -1.58 -5.41 -14.98
C ARG A 217 -3.09 -5.36 -15.29
N LEU A 218 -3.88 -4.89 -14.32
CA LEU A 218 -5.28 -4.55 -14.57
C LEU A 218 -5.41 -3.26 -15.42
N PRO A 219 -6.53 -3.08 -16.13
CA PRO A 219 -6.85 -1.82 -16.80
C PRO A 219 -6.81 -0.65 -15.81
N ARG A 220 -6.40 0.53 -16.28
CA ARG A 220 -6.30 1.70 -15.40
C ARG A 220 -7.64 2.42 -15.28
N TYR A 221 -7.99 2.91 -14.09
CA TYR A 221 -9.24 3.67 -13.91
C TYR A 221 -9.33 4.94 -14.74
N ARG A 222 -8.19 5.55 -15.10
CA ARG A 222 -8.16 6.73 -16.00
C ARG A 222 -8.52 6.39 -17.45
N GLU A 223 -8.38 5.12 -17.83
CA GLU A 223 -8.67 4.62 -19.17
C GLU A 223 -10.12 4.09 -19.27
N ALA A 224 -10.76 3.83 -18.12
CA ALA A 224 -12.16 3.43 -18.06
C ALA A 224 -13.05 4.62 -18.46
N LYS A 225 -13.96 4.40 -19.43
CA LYS A 225 -15.01 5.37 -19.73
C LYS A 225 -15.92 5.50 -18.51
N GLN A 226 -16.13 6.73 -18.07
CA GLN A 226 -17.21 7.06 -17.16
C GLN A 226 -18.50 7.06 -18.00
N ASP A 227 -19.28 5.99 -17.90
CA ASP A 227 -20.64 5.95 -18.44
C ASP A 227 -21.62 6.62 -17.47
#